data_AF-A0A3R8R2Z9-F1
#
_entry.id   AF-A0A3R8R2Z9-F1
#
_cell.length_a   1.000
_cell.length_b   1.000
_cell.length_c   1.000
_cell.angle_alpha   90.00
_cell.angle_beta   90.00
_cell.angle_gamma   90.00
#
_symmetry.space_group_name_H-M   'P 1'
#
loop_
_entity.id
_entity.type
_entity.pdbx_description
1 polymer ?
#
loop_
_entity_poly.entity_id
_entity_poly.type
_entity_poly.pdbx_seq_one_letter_code
_entity_poly.pdbx_strand_id
1 'polypeptide(L)'
;MQLLLKDIPLLDIGENGTCTILDFDRLPFSLRKENITFIDFIEWASNRTLSIGRSFAKEILNALRLSQTNRYAVCKACRGLSLEDAYWIRQDGDKRVWEEVNLFQNPLSLYITEISLSGASVHCSGETLDRRQDIHTPELTTLGASAKGWIRKNGTLYLHKVGKYEIPADRILTALDIPHIHYRISSEEELCSYLTEERREWIESVGDAVVNAELFTSQEVSMVTFEEFQIFCGNYGLDAYEEAEKADREFYLKMQIADYILNNNDRHEQNWGFFMENATGRLTGYCPLFDHDHAFAGYSHVFSQTRREQMTLYESAAAAQKELGMDLKRVEEMERPEFLTEEQWEGVLTRNRRLKDL
;
A
#
# COMPACT_ATOMS: atom_id res chain seq x y z
N MET A 1 -13.59 24.20 5.53
CA MET A 1 -13.25 22.90 4.89
C MET A 1 -13.59 21.75 5.83
N GLN A 2 -13.90 20.56 5.31
CA GLN A 2 -14.25 19.39 6.12
C GLN A 2 -13.46 18.14 5.69
N LEU A 3 -13.11 17.29 6.66
CA LEU A 3 -12.72 15.90 6.44
C LEU A 3 -13.95 15.01 6.59
N LEU A 4 -14.20 14.16 5.61
CA LEU A 4 -15.33 13.25 5.61
C LEU A 4 -14.88 11.80 5.44
N LEU A 5 -15.66 10.87 6.00
CA LEU A 5 -15.69 9.46 5.63
C LEU A 5 -16.97 9.23 4.85
N LYS A 6 -16.86 8.95 3.55
CA LYS A 6 -18.01 9.00 2.63
C LYS A 6 -18.73 10.36 2.78
N ASP A 7 -20.03 10.37 3.07
CA ASP A 7 -20.80 11.61 3.26
C ASP A 7 -20.88 12.08 4.71
N ILE A 8 -20.14 11.44 5.63
CA ILE A 8 -20.20 11.73 7.06
C ILE A 8 -19.04 12.68 7.43
N PRO A 9 -19.33 13.92 7.86
CA PRO A 9 -18.29 14.83 8.35
C PRO A 9 -17.70 14.34 9.68
N LEU A 10 -16.37 14.35 9.78
CA LEU A 10 -15.62 13.87 10.96
C LEU A 10 -14.84 14.99 11.64
N LEU A 11 -14.32 15.93 10.85
CA LEU A 11 -13.52 17.05 11.32
C LEU A 11 -13.89 18.30 10.53
N ASP A 12 -14.28 19.35 11.24
CA ASP A 12 -14.44 20.70 10.68
C ASP A 12 -13.15 21.50 10.86
N ILE A 13 -12.71 22.15 9.79
CA ILE A 13 -11.53 23.02 9.78
C ILE A 13 -12.00 24.42 9.40
N GLY A 14 -12.02 25.30 10.40
CA GLY A 14 -12.41 26.70 10.25
C GLY A 14 -11.37 27.53 9.50
N GLU A 15 -11.76 28.70 8.98
CA GLU A 15 -10.87 29.60 8.24
C GLU A 15 -9.65 30.06 9.06
N ASN A 16 -9.79 30.13 10.39
CA ASN A 16 -8.72 30.46 11.32
C ASN A 16 -7.82 29.27 11.67
N GLY A 17 -8.02 28.10 11.06
CA GLY A 17 -7.29 26.86 11.33
C GLY A 17 -7.76 26.11 12.58
N THR A 18 -8.89 26.48 13.18
CA THR A 18 -9.44 25.71 14.31
C THR A 18 -10.02 24.41 13.82
N CYS A 19 -9.60 23.29 14.40
CA CYS A 19 -10.12 21.96 14.11
C CYS A 19 -11.17 21.57 15.16
N THR A 20 -12.37 21.19 14.74
CA THR A 20 -13.45 20.72 15.60
C THR A 20 -13.79 19.28 15.23
N ILE A 21 -13.57 18.35 16.18
CA ILE A 21 -13.89 16.93 16.00
C ILE A 21 -15.41 16.77 16.08
N LEU A 22 -15.98 16.16 15.05
CA LEU A 22 -17.42 15.84 14.96
C LEU A 22 -17.68 14.37 15.26
N ASP A 23 -16.75 13.49 14.86
CA ASP A 23 -16.83 12.06 15.12
C ASP A 23 -15.42 11.51 15.33
N PHE A 24 -15.08 11.25 16.59
CA PHE A 24 -13.75 10.81 16.99
C PHE A 24 -13.44 9.38 16.50
N ASP A 25 -14.38 8.46 16.72
CA ASP A 25 -14.15 7.02 16.52
C ASP A 25 -13.92 6.66 15.05
N ARG A 26 -14.37 7.51 14.12
CA ARG A 26 -14.23 7.30 12.68
C ARG A 26 -13.16 8.16 12.03
N LEU A 27 -12.39 8.97 12.78
CA LEU A 27 -11.25 9.68 12.20
C LEU A 27 -10.19 8.71 11.65
N PRO A 28 -9.31 9.17 10.74
CA PRO A 28 -8.06 8.48 10.46
C PRO A 28 -7.27 8.23 11.75
N PHE A 29 -6.65 7.06 11.90
CA PHE A 29 -6.00 6.67 13.15
C PHE A 29 -4.94 7.67 13.63
N SER A 30 -4.13 8.17 12.70
CA SER A 30 -3.12 9.21 12.97
C SER A 30 -3.71 10.53 13.49
N LEU A 31 -5.00 10.80 13.26
CA LEU A 31 -5.73 11.98 13.74
C LEU A 31 -6.60 11.70 14.97
N ARG A 32 -6.75 10.46 15.42
CA ARG A 32 -7.55 10.11 16.62
C ARG A 32 -6.83 10.54 17.89
N LYS A 33 -6.94 11.83 18.23
CA LYS A 33 -6.48 12.40 19.52
C LYS A 33 -7.43 13.50 19.98
N GLU A 34 -7.43 13.81 21.27
CA GLU A 34 -8.37 14.77 21.88
C GLU A 34 -8.26 16.18 21.30
N ASN A 35 -7.02 16.62 20.99
CA ASN A 35 -6.74 17.95 20.47
C ASN A 35 -6.02 17.84 19.13
N ILE A 36 -6.76 18.03 18.04
CA ILE A 36 -6.21 18.08 16.68
C ILE A 36 -5.90 19.53 16.33
N THR A 37 -4.68 19.77 15.86
CA THR A 37 -4.27 21.06 15.31
C THR A 37 -4.34 21.05 13.78
N PHE A 38 -4.34 22.23 13.18
CA PHE A 38 -4.25 22.33 11.72
C PHE A 38 -2.94 21.75 11.16
N ILE A 39 -1.86 21.76 11.94
CA ILE A 39 -0.57 21.16 11.55
C ILE A 39 -0.71 19.65 11.45
N ASP A 40 -1.35 19.01 12.42
CA ASP A 40 -1.61 17.56 12.41
C ASP A 40 -2.41 17.16 11.16
N PHE A 41 -3.45 17.94 10.84
CA PHE A 41 -4.25 17.72 9.65
C PHE A 41 -3.42 17.87 8.36
N ILE A 42 -2.58 18.90 8.26
CA ILE A 42 -1.70 19.11 7.11
C ILE A 42 -0.70 17.96 6.96
N GLU A 43 -0.13 17.48 8.07
CA GLU A 43 0.82 16.37 8.09
C GLU A 43 0.16 15.08 7.59
N TRP A 44 -1.00 14.71 8.16
CA TRP A 44 -1.79 13.59 7.67
C TRP A 44 -2.12 13.73 6.18
N ALA A 45 -2.67 14.88 5.77
CA ALA A 45 -3.04 15.11 4.38
C ALA A 45 -1.84 15.06 3.43
N SER A 46 -0.66 15.53 3.87
CA SER A 46 0.57 15.49 3.08
C SER A 46 1.11 14.08 2.94
N ASN A 47 1.06 13.28 4.01
CA ASN A 47 1.61 11.92 4.02
C ASN A 47 0.85 10.95 3.11
N ARG A 48 -0.42 11.24 2.80
CA ARG A 48 -1.24 10.50 1.83
C ARG A 48 -0.79 10.60 0.38
N THR A 49 0.01 11.60 0.02
CA THR A 49 0.37 11.81 -1.39
C THR A 49 1.61 11.01 -1.78
N LEU A 50 1.69 10.66 -3.05
CA LEU A 50 2.85 10.01 -3.68
C LEU A 50 4.18 10.65 -3.23
N SER A 51 5.19 9.81 -3.02
CA SER A 51 6.56 10.26 -2.72
C SER A 51 7.24 10.74 -4.00
N ILE A 52 8.02 11.82 -3.93
CA ILE A 52 8.82 12.31 -5.07
C ILE A 52 9.90 11.31 -5.51
N GLY A 53 10.25 10.35 -4.65
CA GLY A 53 11.14 9.24 -4.96
C GLY A 53 10.49 8.12 -5.78
N ARG A 54 9.16 8.15 -5.97
CA ARG A 54 8.45 7.17 -6.79
C ARG A 54 8.80 7.33 -8.27
N SER A 55 8.93 6.20 -8.96
CA SER A 55 9.07 6.15 -10.43
C SER A 55 7.97 6.97 -11.10
N PHE A 56 8.36 7.86 -12.00
CA PHE A 56 7.48 8.75 -12.75
C PHE A 56 6.69 9.79 -11.91
N ALA A 57 7.06 10.02 -10.64
CA ALA A 57 6.41 11.02 -9.79
C ALA A 57 6.41 12.43 -10.41
N LYS A 58 7.54 12.85 -10.98
CA LYS A 58 7.68 14.19 -11.58
C LYS A 58 6.82 14.33 -12.82
N GLU A 59 6.77 13.30 -13.64
CA GLU A 59 6.01 13.21 -14.88
C GLU A 59 4.51 13.32 -14.58
N ILE A 60 4.00 12.59 -13.58
CA ILE A 60 2.61 12.70 -13.13
C ILE A 60 2.30 14.11 -12.64
N LEU A 61 3.13 14.66 -11.75
CA LEU A 61 2.89 15.99 -11.19
C LEU A 61 2.97 17.08 -12.26
N ASN A 62 3.89 16.98 -13.21
CA ASN A 62 4.01 17.91 -14.33
C ASN A 62 2.83 17.82 -15.29
N ALA A 63 2.35 16.60 -15.59
CA ALA A 63 1.17 16.38 -16.43
C ALA A 63 -0.08 17.04 -15.84
N LEU A 64 -0.19 17.03 -14.51
CA LEU A 64 -1.30 17.67 -13.77
C LEU A 64 -1.00 19.12 -13.35
N ARG A 65 0.18 19.65 -13.67
CA ARG A 65 0.67 20.98 -13.26
C ARG A 65 0.60 21.22 -11.75
N LEU A 66 0.86 20.18 -10.98
CA LEU A 66 0.86 20.21 -9.52
C LEU A 66 2.26 20.49 -8.97
N SER A 67 2.31 20.93 -7.72
CA SER A 67 3.57 21.22 -7.03
C SER A 67 4.37 19.94 -6.76
N GLN A 68 5.67 19.98 -7.01
CA GLN A 68 6.60 18.91 -6.63
C GLN A 68 7.11 19.04 -5.18
N THR A 69 6.84 20.16 -4.51
CA THR A 69 7.34 20.45 -3.16
C THR A 69 6.22 20.61 -2.14
N ASN A 70 5.02 21.02 -2.56
CA ASN A 70 3.87 21.23 -1.69
C ASN A 70 2.90 20.03 -1.77
N ARG A 71 3.20 18.99 -0.99
CA ARG A 71 2.38 17.76 -0.88
C ARG A 71 0.95 18.06 -0.46
N TYR A 72 0.74 19.00 0.45
CA TYR A 72 -0.60 19.41 0.86
C TYR A 72 -1.43 20.00 -0.29
N ALA A 73 -0.79 20.79 -1.18
CA ALA A 73 -1.46 21.30 -2.37
C ALA A 73 -1.85 20.19 -3.35
N VAL A 74 -1.00 19.16 -3.50
CA VAL A 74 -1.31 17.95 -4.28
C VAL A 74 -2.52 17.23 -3.69
N CYS A 75 -2.52 16.99 -2.37
CA CYS A 75 -3.62 16.33 -1.66
C CYS A 75 -4.94 17.09 -1.85
N LYS A 76 -4.95 18.41 -1.67
CA LYS A 76 -6.14 19.23 -1.91
C LYS A 76 -6.63 19.15 -3.36
N ALA A 77 -5.72 19.09 -4.33
CA ALA A 77 -6.07 19.03 -5.75
C ALA A 77 -6.80 17.72 -6.12
N CYS A 78 -6.49 16.61 -5.45
CA CYS A 78 -7.18 15.32 -5.60
C CYS A 78 -8.20 15.03 -4.48
N ARG A 79 -8.59 16.02 -3.67
CA ARG A 79 -9.48 15.86 -2.49
C ARG A 79 -8.99 14.85 -1.46
N GLY A 80 -7.71 14.49 -1.47
CA GLY A 80 -7.13 13.47 -0.60
C GLY A 80 -7.70 12.06 -0.81
N LEU A 81 -8.39 11.83 -1.93
CA LEU A 81 -8.99 10.55 -2.28
C LEU A 81 -7.90 9.50 -2.47
N SER A 82 -8.08 8.33 -1.86
CA SER A 82 -7.22 7.17 -2.01
C SER A 82 -8.07 5.94 -2.38
N LEU A 83 -7.41 4.89 -2.82
CA LEU A 83 -8.01 3.55 -2.86
C LEU A 83 -7.73 2.77 -1.57
N GLU A 84 -6.91 3.28 -0.66
CA GLU A 84 -6.64 2.64 0.64
C GLU A 84 -7.79 2.84 1.63
N ASP A 85 -8.63 3.86 1.45
CA ASP A 85 -9.70 4.22 2.39
C ASP A 85 -10.84 5.02 1.72
N ALA A 86 -11.85 5.38 2.51
CA ALA A 86 -12.99 6.19 2.06
C ALA A 86 -12.99 7.64 2.59
N TYR A 87 -11.81 8.17 2.97
CA TYR A 87 -11.67 9.55 3.43
C TYR A 87 -11.49 10.52 2.27
N TRP A 88 -12.04 11.71 2.41
CA TRP A 88 -11.80 12.80 1.47
C TRP A 88 -12.01 14.18 2.10
N ILE A 89 -11.44 15.19 1.44
CA ILE A 89 -11.44 16.58 1.89
C ILE A 89 -12.42 17.38 1.02
N ARG A 90 -13.48 17.90 1.64
CA ARG A 90 -14.44 18.80 1.00
C ARG A 90 -14.06 20.26 1.29
N GLN A 91 -13.65 20.96 0.24
CA GLN A 91 -13.29 22.38 0.30
C GLN A 91 -14.52 23.27 0.43
N ASP A 92 -14.33 24.50 0.92
CA ASP A 92 -15.44 25.44 1.11
C ASP A 92 -16.10 25.78 -0.25
N GLY A 93 -17.42 25.62 -0.31
CA GLY A 93 -18.19 25.78 -1.54
C GLY A 93 -18.30 24.52 -2.42
N ASP A 94 -17.53 23.46 -2.15
CA ASP A 94 -17.72 22.15 -2.79
C ASP A 94 -18.97 21.47 -2.20
N LYS A 95 -19.95 21.17 -3.06
CA LYS A 95 -21.24 20.57 -2.68
C LYS A 95 -21.35 19.09 -3.05
N ARG A 96 -20.28 18.50 -3.57
CA ARG A 96 -20.31 17.12 -4.02
C ARG A 96 -20.53 16.14 -2.87
N VAL A 97 -21.07 14.99 -3.22
CA VAL A 97 -21.24 13.83 -2.34
C VAL A 97 -20.24 12.73 -2.71
N TRP A 98 -20.06 11.76 -1.81
CA TRP A 98 -19.14 10.64 -1.98
C TRP A 98 -19.37 9.87 -3.29
N GLU A 99 -20.63 9.64 -3.64
CA GLU A 99 -21.01 8.96 -4.88
C GLU A 99 -20.41 9.63 -6.13
N GLU A 100 -20.26 10.97 -6.12
CA GLU A 100 -19.75 11.74 -7.26
C GLU A 100 -18.21 11.80 -7.33
N VAL A 101 -17.51 11.55 -6.22
CA VAL A 101 -16.05 11.79 -6.13
C VAL A 101 -15.21 10.55 -5.87
N ASN A 102 -15.82 9.44 -5.44
CA ASN A 102 -15.04 8.27 -5.01
C ASN A 102 -14.32 7.57 -6.17
N LEU A 103 -13.09 7.11 -5.92
CA LEU A 103 -12.24 6.41 -6.90
C LEU A 103 -12.70 4.96 -7.15
N PHE A 104 -13.51 4.38 -6.25
CA PHE A 104 -13.97 2.99 -6.33
C PHE A 104 -14.94 2.77 -7.50
N GLN A 105 -15.85 3.71 -7.75
CA GLN A 105 -16.93 3.58 -8.73
C GLN A 105 -16.80 4.54 -9.92
N ASN A 106 -16.18 5.71 -9.75
CA ASN A 106 -16.12 6.70 -10.82
C ASN A 106 -14.96 6.45 -11.81
N PRO A 107 -15.07 6.87 -13.09
CA PRO A 107 -14.05 6.63 -14.11
C PRO A 107 -12.70 7.25 -13.78
N LEU A 108 -11.61 6.50 -13.94
CA LEU A 108 -10.25 6.98 -13.68
C LEU A 108 -9.64 7.70 -14.90
N SER A 109 -8.73 8.63 -14.64
CA SER A 109 -7.97 9.34 -15.67
C SER A 109 -6.87 8.45 -16.27
N LEU A 110 -7.23 7.60 -17.24
CA LEU A 110 -6.34 6.59 -17.83
C LEU A 110 -5.00 7.13 -18.33
N TYR A 111 -4.95 8.36 -18.86
CA TYR A 111 -3.70 8.95 -19.33
C TYR A 111 -2.68 9.19 -18.18
N ILE A 112 -3.14 9.39 -16.95
CA ILE A 112 -2.26 9.47 -15.77
C ILE A 112 -1.75 8.09 -15.38
N THR A 113 -2.60 7.07 -15.48
CA THR A 113 -2.21 5.67 -15.27
C THR A 113 -1.11 5.25 -16.26
N GLU A 114 -1.21 5.63 -17.53
CA GLU A 114 -0.15 5.39 -18.54
C GLU A 114 1.18 6.04 -18.13
N ILE A 115 1.16 7.32 -17.75
CA ILE A 115 2.35 8.05 -17.29
C ILE A 115 2.95 7.38 -16.06
N SER A 116 2.09 6.88 -15.16
CA SER A 116 2.53 6.24 -13.92
C SER A 116 3.25 4.90 -14.09
N LEU A 117 3.07 4.25 -15.24
CA LEU A 117 3.65 2.95 -15.56
C LEU A 117 4.77 3.05 -16.61
N SER A 118 4.71 4.04 -17.50
CA SER A 118 5.63 4.17 -18.64
C SER A 118 6.43 5.47 -18.69
N GLY A 119 6.10 6.48 -17.87
CA GLY A 119 6.74 7.80 -17.87
C GLY A 119 6.29 8.73 -18.99
N ALA A 120 5.49 8.24 -19.92
CA ALA A 120 4.89 9.01 -21.00
C ALA A 120 3.41 8.63 -21.14
N SER A 121 2.62 9.44 -21.84
CA SER A 121 1.28 9.01 -22.25
C SER A 121 1.34 8.53 -23.68
N VAL A 122 0.75 7.36 -23.92
CA VAL A 122 0.60 6.72 -25.23
C VAL A 122 -0.58 7.33 -25.98
N HIS A 123 -1.63 7.75 -25.26
CA HIS A 123 -2.92 8.13 -25.84
C HIS A 123 -3.34 9.59 -25.59
N CYS A 124 -2.48 10.44 -25.01
CA CYS A 124 -2.84 11.85 -24.76
C CYS A 124 -2.91 12.67 -26.06
N SER A 125 -4.13 12.96 -26.51
CA SER A 125 -4.41 14.02 -27.49
C SER A 125 -4.63 15.37 -26.78
N GLY A 126 -4.29 16.46 -27.47
CA GLY A 126 -4.30 17.83 -26.91
C GLY A 126 -5.64 18.32 -26.35
N GLU A 127 -6.76 17.66 -26.67
CA GLU A 127 -8.10 17.97 -26.13
C GLU A 127 -8.29 17.48 -24.69
N THR A 128 -7.50 16.49 -24.23
CA THR A 128 -7.61 15.90 -22.89
C THR A 128 -7.07 16.82 -21.79
N LEU A 129 -6.18 17.76 -22.16
CA LEU A 129 -5.50 18.68 -21.23
C LEU A 129 -6.39 19.80 -20.67
N ASP A 130 -7.60 20.00 -21.19
CA ASP A 130 -8.49 21.08 -20.72
C ASP A 130 -9.49 20.62 -19.63
N ARG A 131 -9.52 19.33 -19.29
CA ARG A 131 -10.30 18.76 -18.17
C ARG A 131 -9.64 18.95 -16.79
N ARG A 132 -8.92 20.05 -16.62
CA ARG A 132 -8.23 20.46 -15.37
C ARG A 132 -9.12 20.50 -14.14
N GLN A 133 -10.45 20.54 -14.31
CA GLN A 133 -11.38 20.77 -13.22
C GLN A 133 -11.67 19.53 -12.37
N ASP A 134 -11.35 18.31 -12.84
CA ASP A 134 -11.58 17.09 -12.07
C ASP A 134 -10.44 16.08 -12.16
N ILE A 135 -9.42 16.27 -11.30
CA ILE A 135 -8.36 15.30 -11.08
C ILE A 135 -8.96 14.09 -10.39
N HIS A 136 -9.26 13.05 -11.17
CA HIS A 136 -9.85 11.80 -10.69
C HIS A 136 -8.91 10.64 -11.01
N THR A 137 -7.93 10.44 -10.13
CA THR A 137 -6.79 9.52 -10.32
C THR A 137 -6.24 9.09 -8.95
N PRO A 138 -6.14 7.78 -8.67
CA PRO A 138 -5.49 7.27 -7.45
C PRO A 138 -3.96 7.41 -7.47
N GLU A 139 -3.35 7.68 -8.63
CA GLU A 139 -1.89 7.71 -8.80
C GLU A 139 -1.22 8.83 -7.99
N LEU A 140 -2.00 9.83 -7.54
CA LEU A 140 -1.52 10.89 -6.65
C LEU A 140 -1.42 10.47 -5.18
N THR A 141 -2.09 9.39 -4.79
CA THR A 141 -2.19 8.86 -3.43
C THR A 141 -1.78 7.39 -3.34
N THR A 142 -1.29 6.80 -4.43
CA THR A 142 -0.71 5.46 -4.45
C THR A 142 0.73 5.53 -3.97
N LEU A 143 1.01 4.92 -2.82
CA LEU A 143 2.31 4.95 -2.15
C LEU A 143 3.31 3.91 -2.68
N GLY A 144 4.57 4.04 -2.28
CA GLY A 144 5.70 3.19 -2.67
C GLY A 144 6.53 3.73 -3.85
N ALA A 145 7.69 3.10 -4.10
CA ALA A 145 8.70 3.62 -5.02
C ALA A 145 8.59 3.11 -6.47
N SER A 146 8.12 1.87 -6.65
CA SER A 146 8.03 1.19 -7.95
C SER A 146 7.04 1.88 -8.90
N ALA A 147 7.28 1.77 -10.21
CA ALA A 147 6.31 2.23 -11.21
C ALA A 147 5.03 1.39 -11.07
N LYS A 148 3.90 2.06 -10.80
CA LYS A 148 2.64 1.41 -10.45
C LYS A 148 1.44 2.28 -10.78
N GLY A 149 0.33 1.67 -11.19
CA GLY A 149 -0.89 2.37 -11.60
C GLY A 149 -2.12 1.49 -11.45
N TRP A 150 -3.30 2.13 -11.32
CA TRP A 150 -4.55 1.40 -11.08
C TRP A 150 -5.39 1.33 -12.35
N ILE A 151 -5.82 0.11 -12.69
CA ILE A 151 -6.59 -0.14 -13.91
C ILE A 151 -7.90 -0.82 -13.54
N ARG A 152 -9.00 -0.33 -14.10
CA ARG A 152 -10.31 -0.94 -13.93
C ARG A 152 -10.61 -1.88 -15.10
N LYS A 153 -10.80 -3.16 -14.79
CA LYS A 153 -11.18 -4.21 -15.75
C LYS A 153 -12.46 -4.87 -15.27
N ASN A 154 -13.50 -4.82 -16.11
CA ASN A 154 -14.82 -5.42 -15.83
C ASN A 154 -15.44 -5.00 -14.48
N GLY A 155 -15.22 -3.75 -14.07
CA GLY A 155 -15.73 -3.20 -12.79
C GLY A 155 -14.80 -3.40 -11.59
N THR A 156 -13.78 -4.24 -11.71
CA THR A 156 -12.80 -4.50 -10.63
C THR A 156 -11.53 -3.69 -10.85
N LEU A 157 -10.95 -3.17 -9.76
CA LEU A 157 -9.70 -2.41 -9.78
C LEU A 157 -8.51 -3.32 -9.50
N TYR A 158 -7.46 -3.18 -10.31
CA TYR A 158 -6.21 -3.89 -10.18
C TYR A 158 -5.05 -2.91 -10.08
N LEU A 159 -4.16 -3.12 -9.10
CA LEU A 159 -2.88 -2.43 -9.04
C LEU A 159 -1.91 -3.17 -9.96
N HIS A 160 -1.44 -2.50 -11.00
CA HIS A 160 -0.33 -2.99 -11.81
C HIS A 160 0.97 -2.37 -11.30
N LYS A 161 2.02 -3.16 -11.11
CA LYS A 161 3.35 -2.67 -10.70
C LYS A 161 4.46 -3.46 -11.37
N VAL A 162 5.60 -2.81 -11.60
CA VAL A 162 6.86 -3.52 -11.92
C VAL A 162 7.39 -4.14 -10.64
N GLY A 163 7.63 -5.45 -10.64
CA GLY A 163 8.07 -6.19 -9.46
C GLY A 163 7.89 -7.69 -9.58
N LYS A 164 8.79 -8.37 -10.29
CA LYS A 164 8.73 -9.83 -10.51
C LYS A 164 8.67 -10.68 -9.24
N TYR A 165 9.27 -10.22 -8.13
CA TYR A 165 9.41 -11.02 -6.91
C TYR A 165 8.09 -11.21 -6.14
N GLU A 166 7.04 -10.47 -6.50
CA GLU A 166 5.69 -10.75 -5.98
C GLU A 166 5.22 -12.16 -6.35
N ILE A 167 5.56 -12.67 -7.54
CA ILE A 167 5.15 -14.01 -8.01
C ILE A 167 5.77 -15.16 -7.19
N PRO A 168 7.09 -15.23 -6.98
CA PRO A 168 7.66 -16.26 -6.12
C PRO A 168 7.27 -16.10 -4.66
N ALA A 169 7.10 -14.87 -4.15
CA ALA A 169 6.61 -14.64 -2.79
C ALA A 169 5.19 -15.19 -2.60
N ASP A 170 4.28 -14.89 -3.52
CA ASP A 170 2.90 -15.41 -3.57
C ASP A 170 2.87 -16.95 -3.51
N ARG A 171 3.66 -17.62 -4.36
CA ARG A 171 3.76 -19.09 -4.36
C ARG A 171 4.23 -19.65 -3.02
N ILE A 172 5.28 -19.07 -2.43
CA ILE A 172 5.86 -19.55 -1.17
C ILE A 172 4.89 -19.32 -0.01
N LEU A 173 4.29 -18.13 0.10
CA LEU A 173 3.35 -17.81 1.17
C LEU A 173 2.07 -18.65 1.07
N THR A 174 1.61 -18.95 -0.16
CA THR A 174 0.52 -19.89 -0.41
C THR A 174 0.86 -21.30 0.07
N ALA A 175 2.08 -21.78 -0.19
CA ALA A 175 2.52 -23.09 0.29
C ALA A 175 2.57 -23.17 1.83
N LEU A 176 2.80 -22.04 2.50
CA LEU A 176 2.86 -21.91 3.95
C LEU A 176 1.52 -21.60 4.63
N ASP A 177 0.44 -21.42 3.86
CA ASP A 177 -0.87 -21.01 4.39
C ASP A 177 -0.80 -19.69 5.22
N ILE A 178 0.02 -18.74 4.75
CA ILE A 178 0.13 -17.40 5.33
C ILE A 178 -0.76 -16.47 4.50
N PRO A 179 -1.72 -15.73 5.09
CA PRO A 179 -2.58 -14.84 4.32
C PRO A 179 -1.80 -13.69 3.69
N HIS A 180 -1.91 -13.54 2.37
CA HIS A 180 -1.22 -12.53 1.57
C HIS A 180 -2.06 -12.14 0.35
N ILE A 181 -1.72 -11.02 -0.26
CA ILE A 181 -2.30 -10.59 -1.52
C ILE A 181 -1.73 -11.43 -2.66
N HIS A 182 -2.61 -12.03 -3.45
CA HIS A 182 -2.23 -12.82 -4.61
C HIS A 182 -1.88 -11.93 -5.80
N TYR A 183 -0.70 -12.17 -6.37
CA TYR A 183 -0.22 -11.49 -7.56
C TYR A 183 -0.17 -12.44 -8.74
N ARG A 184 -0.43 -11.91 -9.94
CA ARG A 184 -0.25 -12.62 -11.21
C ARG A 184 0.54 -11.78 -12.19
N ILE A 185 1.19 -12.43 -13.12
CA ILE A 185 1.84 -11.74 -14.24
C ILE A 185 0.74 -11.10 -15.09
N SER A 186 0.93 -9.83 -15.45
CA SER A 186 0.02 -9.11 -16.33
C SER A 186 0.08 -9.67 -17.74
N SER A 187 -1.09 -9.86 -18.35
CA SER A 187 -1.20 -10.39 -19.71
C SER A 187 -0.72 -9.38 -20.75
N GLU A 188 -0.28 -9.87 -21.91
CA GLU A 188 0.16 -9.02 -23.02
C GLU A 188 -0.93 -8.05 -23.49
N GLU A 189 -2.20 -8.50 -23.51
CA GLU A 189 -3.35 -7.65 -23.83
C GLU A 189 -3.51 -6.50 -22.82
N GLU A 190 -3.31 -6.77 -21.53
CA GLU A 190 -3.31 -5.72 -20.51
C GLU A 190 -2.15 -4.76 -20.75
N LEU A 191 -0.93 -5.26 -20.88
CA LEU A 191 0.26 -4.42 -21.04
C LEU A 191 0.19 -3.50 -22.27
N CYS A 192 -0.30 -4.00 -23.40
CA CYS A 192 -0.55 -3.21 -24.62
C CYS A 192 -1.48 -2.00 -24.39
N SER A 193 -2.35 -2.04 -23.38
CA SER A 193 -3.35 -0.98 -23.15
C SER A 193 -2.82 0.23 -22.39
N TYR A 194 -1.65 0.14 -21.75
CA TYR A 194 -1.11 1.23 -20.92
C TYR A 194 0.42 1.35 -20.90
N LEU A 195 1.15 0.42 -21.53
CA LEU A 195 2.60 0.52 -21.70
C LEU A 195 2.97 0.73 -23.17
N THR A 196 3.99 1.56 -23.41
CA THR A 196 4.65 1.62 -24.72
C THR A 196 5.38 0.31 -25.02
N GLU A 197 5.55 0.00 -26.31
CA GLU A 197 6.39 -1.12 -26.76
C GLU A 197 7.81 -1.03 -26.18
N GLU A 198 8.45 0.14 -26.29
CA GLU A 198 9.77 0.42 -25.71
C GLU A 198 9.83 0.12 -24.20
N ARG A 199 8.79 0.49 -23.43
CA ARG A 199 8.77 0.23 -21.98
C ARG A 199 8.66 -1.26 -21.69
N ARG A 200 7.85 -2.00 -22.46
CA ARG A 200 7.69 -3.45 -22.30
C ARG A 200 8.98 -4.19 -22.62
N GLU A 201 9.59 -3.87 -23.75
CA GLU A 201 10.91 -4.41 -24.14
C GLU A 201 11.97 -4.12 -23.08
N TRP A 202 11.98 -2.90 -22.53
CA TRP A 202 12.91 -2.55 -21.45
C TRP A 202 12.71 -3.41 -20.20
N ILE A 203 11.46 -3.58 -19.74
CA ILE A 203 11.13 -4.39 -18.54
C ILE A 203 11.59 -5.84 -18.74
N GLU A 204 11.33 -6.41 -19.92
CA GLU A 204 11.77 -7.76 -20.27
C GLU A 204 13.30 -7.86 -20.33
N SER A 205 13.97 -6.85 -20.91
CA SER A 205 15.44 -6.85 -21.08
C SER A 205 16.21 -6.86 -19.76
N VAL A 206 15.64 -6.29 -18.69
CA VAL A 206 16.22 -6.31 -17.34
C VAL A 206 15.78 -7.55 -16.53
N GLY A 207 15.02 -8.45 -17.16
CA GLY A 207 14.50 -9.66 -16.54
C GLY A 207 13.50 -9.38 -15.43
N ASP A 208 12.70 -8.31 -15.57
CA ASP A 208 11.60 -7.95 -14.67
C ASP A 208 10.24 -8.22 -15.33
N ALA A 209 9.17 -8.08 -14.57
CA ALA A 209 7.82 -8.35 -15.01
C ALA A 209 6.84 -7.35 -14.38
N VAL A 210 5.76 -7.07 -15.11
CA VAL A 210 4.63 -6.33 -14.57
C VAL A 210 3.65 -7.31 -13.98
N VAL A 211 3.39 -7.18 -12.71
CA VAL A 211 2.44 -8.00 -11.96
C VAL A 211 1.20 -7.18 -11.62
N ASN A 212 0.09 -7.85 -11.36
CA ASN A 212 -1.11 -7.21 -10.84
C ASN A 212 -1.76 -7.99 -9.72
N ALA A 213 -2.43 -7.22 -8.85
CA ALA A 213 -3.25 -7.71 -7.75
C ALA A 213 -4.56 -6.93 -7.68
N GLU A 214 -5.62 -7.59 -7.22
CA GLU A 214 -6.92 -6.99 -7.01
C GLU A 214 -6.91 -6.04 -5.80
N LEU A 215 -7.68 -4.94 -5.89
CA LEU A 215 -7.90 -4.05 -4.76
C LEU A 215 -8.55 -4.82 -3.60
N PHE A 216 -7.92 -4.79 -2.42
CA PHE A 216 -8.41 -5.51 -1.24
C PHE A 216 -9.21 -4.64 -0.25
N THR A 217 -9.33 -3.33 -0.52
CA THR A 217 -10.15 -2.37 0.22
C THR A 217 -11.46 -2.08 -0.52
N SER A 218 -12.38 -1.39 0.15
CA SER A 218 -13.68 -1.04 -0.41
C SER A 218 -14.20 0.27 0.22
N GLN A 219 -15.40 0.67 -0.18
CA GLN A 219 -16.07 1.80 0.48
C GLN A 219 -16.47 1.48 1.92
N GLU A 220 -16.49 0.21 2.30
CA GLU A 220 -16.91 -0.31 3.60
C GLU A 220 -15.71 -0.66 4.48
N VAL A 221 -14.56 -0.97 3.88
CA VAL A 221 -13.35 -1.43 4.58
C VAL A 221 -12.14 -0.64 4.08
N SER A 222 -11.50 0.09 5.00
CA SER A 222 -10.26 0.82 4.75
C SER A 222 -9.05 0.06 5.29
N MET A 223 -7.87 0.36 4.77
CA MET A 223 -6.59 -0.01 5.35
C MET A 223 -6.13 1.08 6.33
N VAL A 224 -5.56 0.66 7.45
CA VAL A 224 -4.83 1.50 8.41
C VAL A 224 -3.41 0.97 8.46
N THR A 225 -2.44 1.74 8.01
CA THR A 225 -1.03 1.31 8.06
C THR A 225 -0.55 1.19 9.50
N PHE A 226 0.49 0.39 9.73
CA PHE A 226 1.12 0.36 11.03
C PHE A 226 1.69 1.73 11.43
N GLU A 227 2.12 2.56 10.46
CA GLU A 227 2.55 3.94 10.68
C GLU A 227 1.43 4.77 11.34
N GLU A 228 0.22 4.73 10.79
CA GLU A 228 -0.93 5.45 11.37
C GLU A 228 -1.34 4.90 12.73
N PHE A 229 -1.31 3.58 12.88
CA PHE A 229 -1.58 2.90 14.16
C PHE A 229 -0.54 3.26 15.23
N GLN A 230 0.73 3.41 14.84
CA GLN A 230 1.82 3.80 15.73
C GLN A 230 1.64 5.25 16.22
N ILE A 231 1.24 6.17 15.34
CA ILE A 231 0.89 7.55 15.73
C ILE A 231 -0.26 7.55 16.74
N PHE A 232 -1.32 6.77 16.47
CA PHE A 232 -2.44 6.60 17.39
C PHE A 232 -1.97 6.12 18.76
N CYS A 233 -1.25 4.98 18.83
CA CYS A 233 -0.74 4.42 20.08
C CYS A 233 0.14 5.42 20.84
N GLY A 234 1.01 6.14 20.12
CA GLY A 234 1.89 7.17 20.69
C GLY A 234 1.12 8.30 21.38
N ASN A 235 0.00 8.74 20.81
CA ASN A 235 -0.86 9.79 21.42
C ASN A 235 -1.46 9.35 22.78
N TYR A 236 -1.54 8.04 23.04
CA TYR A 236 -2.09 7.47 24.27
C TYR A 236 -1.04 6.80 25.16
N GLY A 237 0.25 6.92 24.82
CA GLY A 237 1.35 6.30 25.58
C GLY A 237 1.35 4.77 25.53
N LEU A 238 0.77 4.18 24.48
CA LEU A 238 0.75 2.75 24.23
C LEU A 238 1.94 2.34 23.34
N ASP A 239 2.41 1.11 23.51
CA ASP A 239 3.41 0.52 22.62
C ASP A 239 2.74 -0.12 21.40
N ALA A 240 2.99 0.44 20.22
CA ALA A 240 2.32 0.00 18.99
C ALA A 240 2.63 -1.46 18.62
N TYR A 241 3.84 -1.96 18.88
CA TYR A 241 4.21 -3.34 18.56
C TYR A 241 3.54 -4.33 19.52
N GLU A 242 3.46 -4.00 20.81
CA GLU A 242 2.74 -4.82 21.80
C GLU A 242 1.23 -4.84 21.51
N GLU A 243 0.63 -3.70 21.13
CA GLU A 243 -0.79 -3.64 20.78
C GLU A 243 -1.10 -4.36 19.47
N ALA A 244 -0.21 -4.29 18.48
CA ALA A 244 -0.31 -5.07 17.24
C ALA A 244 -0.28 -6.57 17.54
N GLU A 245 0.70 -7.04 18.32
CA GLU A 245 0.81 -8.44 18.72
C GLU A 245 -0.42 -8.94 19.51
N LYS A 246 -1.06 -8.07 20.30
CA LYS A 246 -2.32 -8.38 21.02
C LYS A 246 -3.53 -8.45 20.10
N ALA A 247 -3.55 -7.67 19.01
CA ALA A 247 -4.69 -7.59 18.10
C ALA A 247 -4.96 -8.93 17.41
N ASP A 248 -3.91 -9.57 16.91
CA ASP A 248 -3.93 -10.94 16.40
C ASP A 248 -2.52 -11.54 16.45
N ARG A 249 -2.26 -12.27 17.53
CA ARG A 249 -0.96 -12.87 17.81
C ARG A 249 -0.55 -13.88 16.75
N GLU A 250 -1.49 -14.69 16.25
CA GLU A 250 -1.18 -15.72 15.27
C GLU A 250 -0.72 -15.10 13.95
N PHE A 251 -1.49 -14.12 13.43
CA PHE A 251 -1.11 -13.41 12.21
C PHE A 251 0.22 -12.68 12.36
N TYR A 252 0.41 -11.96 13.49
CA TYR A 252 1.63 -11.21 13.74
C TYR A 252 2.88 -12.11 13.76
N LEU A 253 2.78 -13.30 14.34
CA LEU A 253 3.86 -14.29 14.35
C LEU A 253 4.06 -14.93 12.96
N LYS A 254 2.99 -15.21 12.20
CA LYS A 254 3.08 -15.66 10.80
C LYS A 254 3.83 -14.66 9.92
N MET A 255 3.62 -13.36 10.13
CA MET A 255 4.37 -12.30 9.41
C MET A 255 5.88 -12.40 9.66
N GLN A 256 6.31 -12.68 10.90
CA GLN A 256 7.75 -12.85 11.20
C GLN A 256 8.35 -14.03 10.43
N ILE A 257 7.61 -15.14 10.35
CA ILE A 257 8.03 -16.33 9.60
C ILE A 257 8.08 -16.03 8.09
N ALA A 258 7.06 -15.34 7.56
CA ALA A 258 7.02 -14.90 6.17
C ALA A 258 8.23 -14.04 5.81
N ASP A 259 8.48 -12.96 6.55
CA ASP A 259 9.57 -12.04 6.25
C ASP A 259 10.93 -12.74 6.35
N TYR A 260 11.11 -13.67 7.29
CA TYR A 260 12.34 -14.47 7.35
C TYR A 260 12.48 -15.48 6.22
N ILE A 261 11.42 -16.18 5.79
CA ILE A 261 11.48 -17.14 4.67
C ILE A 261 11.60 -16.43 3.32
N LEU A 262 11.13 -15.19 3.21
CA LEU A 262 11.30 -14.36 2.02
C LEU A 262 12.59 -13.53 2.04
N ASN A 263 13.19 -13.28 3.21
CA ASN A 263 14.32 -12.36 3.41
C ASN A 263 13.89 -10.95 3.04
N ASN A 264 12.65 -10.62 3.39
CA ASN A 264 12.08 -9.32 3.09
C ASN A 264 12.74 -8.28 3.98
N ASN A 265 13.52 -7.39 3.37
CA ASN A 265 14.20 -6.32 4.08
C ASN A 265 13.44 -4.99 4.01
N ASP A 266 12.19 -4.99 3.57
CA ASP A 266 11.38 -3.78 3.34
C ASP A 266 9.95 -3.90 3.92
N ARG A 267 9.79 -4.62 5.04
CA ARG A 267 8.54 -4.60 5.82
C ARG A 267 8.47 -3.36 6.73
N HIS A 268 8.56 -2.17 6.14
CA HIS A 268 8.45 -0.91 6.88
C HIS A 268 6.99 -0.61 7.27
N GLU A 269 6.75 0.45 8.05
CA GLU A 269 5.46 0.68 8.72
C GLU A 269 4.27 0.95 7.77
N GLN A 270 4.50 1.10 6.47
CA GLN A 270 3.44 1.27 5.46
C GLN A 270 3.12 -0.04 4.70
N ASN A 271 3.95 -1.08 4.84
CA ASN A 271 3.83 -2.35 4.12
C ASN A 271 3.13 -3.45 4.93
N TRP A 272 2.44 -3.06 5.99
CA TRP A 272 1.56 -3.89 6.79
C TRP A 272 0.65 -3.01 7.64
N GLY A 273 -0.42 -3.59 8.16
CA GLY A 273 -1.42 -2.85 8.92
C GLY A 273 -2.70 -3.64 9.09
N PHE A 274 -3.78 -2.91 9.29
CA PHE A 274 -5.05 -3.45 9.73
C PHE A 274 -6.19 -3.04 8.80
N PHE A 275 -7.20 -3.89 8.72
CA PHE A 275 -8.48 -3.48 8.20
C PHE A 275 -9.27 -2.69 9.25
N MET A 276 -9.94 -1.64 8.78
CA MET A 276 -10.90 -0.86 9.56
C MET A 276 -12.26 -0.89 8.87
N GLU A 277 -13.30 -1.25 9.62
CA GLU A 277 -14.68 -1.11 9.14
C GLU A 277 -15.11 0.36 9.20
N ASN A 278 -15.47 0.94 8.06
CA ASN A 278 -15.83 2.36 7.95
C ASN A 278 -17.11 2.72 8.71
N ALA A 279 -18.01 1.77 8.93
CA ALA A 279 -19.25 2.01 9.66
C ALA A 279 -19.01 2.40 11.12
N THR A 280 -18.01 1.77 11.75
CA THR A 280 -17.73 1.91 13.19
C THR A 280 -16.37 2.54 13.50
N GLY A 281 -15.46 2.57 12.53
CA GLY A 281 -14.08 3.01 12.71
C GLY A 281 -13.21 2.00 13.47
N ARG A 282 -13.70 0.78 13.73
CA ARG A 282 -12.97 -0.25 14.50
C ARG A 282 -12.07 -1.09 13.60
N LEU A 283 -10.91 -1.48 14.12
CA LEU A 283 -10.06 -2.48 13.48
C LEU A 283 -10.75 -3.85 13.54
N THR A 284 -10.70 -4.59 12.43
CA THR A 284 -11.34 -5.92 12.29
C THR A 284 -10.34 -7.06 12.16
N GLY A 285 -9.07 -6.77 11.90
CA GLY A 285 -7.99 -7.74 11.76
C GLY A 285 -6.84 -7.16 10.94
N TYR A 286 -5.82 -7.97 10.67
CA TYR A 286 -4.74 -7.59 9.78
C TYR A 286 -5.17 -7.56 8.31
N CYS A 287 -4.58 -6.65 7.54
CA CYS A 287 -4.54 -6.82 6.09
C CYS A 287 -3.70 -8.05 5.75
N PRO A 288 -4.05 -8.82 4.69
CA PRO A 288 -3.14 -9.84 4.15
C PRO A 288 -1.78 -9.22 3.84
N LEU A 289 -0.68 -9.96 3.99
CA LEU A 289 0.65 -9.43 3.65
C LEU A 289 0.72 -8.98 2.18
N PHE A 290 1.32 -7.83 1.90
CA PHE A 290 1.47 -7.26 0.56
C PHE A 290 2.85 -6.60 0.39
N ASP A 291 3.19 -6.13 -0.82
CA ASP A 291 4.48 -5.50 -1.14
C ASP A 291 5.70 -6.39 -0.81
N HIS A 292 5.91 -7.42 -1.64
CA HIS A 292 7.05 -8.34 -1.53
C HIS A 292 8.09 -8.14 -2.66
N ASP A 293 8.06 -7.01 -3.36
CA ASP A 293 8.99 -6.72 -4.46
C ASP A 293 10.45 -6.56 -4.01
N HIS A 294 10.68 -6.28 -2.72
CA HIS A 294 11.99 -6.29 -2.08
C HIS A 294 12.33 -7.60 -1.32
N ALA A 295 11.59 -8.68 -1.58
CA ALA A 295 11.95 -10.01 -1.09
C ALA A 295 13.24 -10.55 -1.73
N PHE A 296 13.76 -11.62 -1.13
CA PHE A 296 14.92 -12.39 -1.58
C PHE A 296 16.22 -11.58 -1.63
N ALA A 297 16.39 -10.66 -0.67
CA ALA A 297 17.61 -9.88 -0.51
C ALA A 297 18.85 -10.79 -0.40
N GLY A 298 19.95 -10.39 -1.04
CA GLY A 298 21.20 -11.17 -1.09
C GLY A 298 22.10 -11.05 0.15
N TYR A 299 21.69 -10.28 1.16
CA TYR A 299 22.49 -10.03 2.37
C TYR A 299 22.04 -10.93 3.52
N SER A 300 23.01 -11.33 4.35
CA SER A 300 22.76 -12.00 5.62
C SER A 300 22.50 -10.99 6.74
N HIS A 301 21.92 -11.45 7.86
CA HIS A 301 21.70 -10.65 9.08
C HIS A 301 20.79 -9.42 8.88
N VAL A 302 19.71 -9.59 8.11
CA VAL A 302 18.65 -8.57 7.99
C VAL A 302 17.93 -8.40 9.33
N PHE A 303 17.72 -7.16 9.76
CA PHE A 303 16.96 -6.83 10.96
C PHE A 303 15.45 -6.85 10.68
N SER A 304 14.67 -7.33 11.65
CA SER A 304 13.22 -7.21 11.62
C SER A 304 12.81 -5.74 11.80
N GLN A 305 11.84 -5.31 10.99
CA GLN A 305 11.20 -3.99 11.07
C GLN A 305 9.82 -4.06 11.73
N THR A 306 9.43 -5.25 12.19
CA THR A 306 8.12 -5.54 12.78
C THR A 306 8.27 -6.04 14.22
N ARG A 307 9.34 -5.61 14.89
CA ARG A 307 9.62 -5.87 16.30
C ARG A 307 10.09 -4.59 16.97
N ARG A 308 9.70 -4.41 18.23
CA ARG A 308 10.19 -3.33 19.08
C ARG A 308 11.69 -3.49 19.37
N GLU A 309 12.10 -4.70 19.77
CA GLU A 309 13.49 -5.02 20.03
C GLU A 309 14.28 -5.16 18.73
N GLN A 310 15.52 -4.70 18.75
CA GLN A 310 16.44 -4.89 17.64
C GLN A 310 16.82 -6.37 17.52
N MET A 311 16.11 -7.08 16.66
CA MET A 311 16.29 -8.51 16.39
C MET A 311 16.49 -8.74 14.90
N THR A 312 17.22 -9.79 14.54
CA THR A 312 17.28 -10.27 13.15
C THR A 312 15.94 -10.90 12.74
N LEU A 313 15.70 -10.99 11.43
CA LEU A 313 14.57 -11.75 10.89
C LEU A 313 14.58 -13.20 11.41
N TYR A 314 15.77 -13.83 11.49
CA TYR A 314 15.91 -15.18 12.02
C TYR A 314 15.47 -15.29 13.48
N GLU A 315 15.94 -14.42 14.36
CA GLU A 315 15.60 -14.48 15.78
C GLU A 315 14.10 -14.28 16.00
N SER A 316 13.51 -13.35 15.23
CA SER A 316 12.08 -13.05 15.27
C SER A 316 11.23 -14.24 14.81
N ALA A 317 11.60 -14.84 13.68
CA ALA A 317 10.93 -16.01 13.11
C ALA A 317 11.17 -17.28 13.94
N ALA A 318 12.34 -17.44 14.55
CA ALA A 318 12.63 -18.58 15.41
C ALA A 318 11.78 -18.56 16.69
N ALA A 319 11.55 -17.37 17.27
CA ALA A 319 10.61 -17.20 18.38
C ALA A 319 9.18 -17.53 17.94
N ALA A 320 8.75 -17.02 16.78
CA ALA A 320 7.43 -17.30 16.22
C ALA A 320 7.20 -18.78 15.91
N GLN A 321 8.17 -19.44 15.26
CA GLN A 321 8.06 -20.85 14.89
C GLN A 321 8.02 -21.78 16.10
N LYS A 322 8.77 -21.47 17.17
CA LYS A 322 8.70 -22.24 18.43
C LYS A 322 7.33 -22.19 19.08
N GLU A 323 6.59 -21.10 18.87
CA GLU A 323 5.25 -20.93 19.41
C GLU A 323 4.19 -21.52 18.49
N LEU A 324 4.23 -21.22 17.19
CA LEU A 324 3.21 -21.64 16.23
C LEU A 324 3.37 -23.09 15.76
N GLY A 325 4.60 -23.59 15.66
CA GLY A 325 4.88 -24.92 15.13
C GLY A 325 4.35 -25.16 13.71
N MET A 326 4.46 -24.17 12.81
CA MET A 326 3.91 -24.26 11.45
C MET A 326 4.54 -25.40 10.65
N ASP A 327 3.76 -26.03 9.78
CA ASP A 327 4.26 -27.05 8.85
C ASP A 327 4.96 -26.39 7.66
N LEU A 328 6.30 -26.44 7.68
CA LEU A 328 7.16 -25.84 6.67
C LEU A 328 7.56 -26.83 5.55
N LYS A 329 7.04 -28.06 5.54
CA LYS A 329 7.47 -29.10 4.59
C LYS A 329 7.11 -28.79 3.15
N ARG A 330 5.96 -28.14 2.93
CA ARG A 330 5.44 -27.83 1.59
C ARG A 330 6.39 -26.97 0.76
N VAL A 331 7.21 -26.13 1.40
CA VAL A 331 8.22 -25.31 0.71
C VAL A 331 9.35 -26.17 0.16
N GLU A 332 9.69 -27.30 0.79
CA GLU A 332 10.71 -28.23 0.29
C GLU A 332 10.19 -29.12 -0.84
N GLU A 333 8.88 -29.35 -0.88
CA GLU A 333 8.21 -30.20 -1.88
C GLU A 333 7.86 -29.44 -3.16
N MET A 334 7.88 -28.11 -3.14
CA MET A 334 7.52 -27.29 -4.30
C MET A 334 8.67 -27.16 -5.29
N GLU A 335 8.33 -27.04 -6.57
CA GLU A 335 9.29 -26.64 -7.61
C GLU A 335 9.74 -25.20 -7.40
N ARG A 336 11.01 -24.92 -7.72
CA ARG A 336 11.58 -23.56 -7.69
C ARG A 336 10.63 -22.57 -8.38
N PRO A 337 10.16 -21.55 -7.67
CA PRO A 337 9.35 -20.50 -8.28
C PRO A 337 10.07 -19.77 -9.42
N GLU A 338 9.29 -19.30 -10.39
CA GLU A 338 9.78 -18.43 -11.47
C GLU A 338 10.46 -17.17 -10.92
N PHE A 339 11.32 -16.56 -11.73
CA PHE A 339 12.11 -15.35 -11.40
C PHE A 339 13.15 -15.47 -10.28
N LEU A 340 13.11 -16.52 -9.45
CA LEU A 340 14.19 -16.80 -8.51
C LEU A 340 15.38 -17.42 -9.23
N THR A 341 16.60 -17.03 -8.88
CA THR A 341 17.80 -17.79 -9.25
C THR A 341 17.93 -19.06 -8.42
N GLU A 342 18.80 -20.00 -8.81
CA GLU A 342 19.11 -21.18 -7.99
C GLU A 342 19.65 -20.76 -6.61
N GLU A 343 20.49 -19.73 -6.54
CA GLU A 343 21.03 -19.21 -5.28
C GLU A 343 19.94 -18.65 -4.37
N GLN A 344 18.99 -17.89 -4.92
CA GLN A 344 17.87 -17.34 -4.15
C GLN A 344 16.97 -18.46 -3.61
N TRP A 345 16.68 -19.47 -4.44
CA TRP A 345 15.87 -20.61 -4.04
C TRP A 345 16.54 -21.46 -2.96
N GLU A 346 17.82 -21.79 -3.12
CA GLU A 346 18.60 -22.46 -2.07
C GLU A 346 18.65 -21.63 -0.78
N GLY A 347 18.67 -20.30 -0.90
CA GLY A 347 18.52 -19.38 0.22
C GLY A 347 17.19 -19.55 0.95
N VAL A 348 16.07 -19.65 0.22
CA VAL A 348 14.74 -19.95 0.81
C VAL A 348 14.76 -21.31 1.52
N LEU A 349 15.21 -22.36 0.84
CA LEU A 349 15.25 -23.72 1.39
C LEU A 349 16.14 -23.84 2.63
N THR A 350 17.26 -23.12 2.66
CA THR A 350 18.17 -23.09 3.81
C THR A 350 17.50 -22.43 5.02
N ARG A 351 16.79 -21.32 4.81
CA ARG A 351 16.05 -20.63 5.88
C ARG A 351 14.87 -21.45 6.38
N ASN A 352 14.15 -22.11 5.46
CA ASN A 352 13.07 -23.04 5.78
C ASN A 352 13.55 -24.19 6.68
N ARG A 353 14.62 -24.88 6.28
CA ARG A 353 15.24 -25.97 7.06
C ARG A 353 15.68 -25.50 8.44
N ARG A 354 16.31 -24.32 8.51
CA ARG A 354 16.80 -23.75 9.77
C ARG A 354 15.66 -23.47 10.77
N LEU A 355 14.47 -23.09 10.30
CA LEU A 355 13.29 -22.97 11.17
C LEU A 355 12.68 -24.33 11.56
N LYS A 356 12.70 -25.29 10.63
CA LYS A 356 12.15 -26.64 10.85
C LYS A 356 12.91 -27.43 11.93
N ASP A 357 14.19 -27.13 12.12
CA ASP A 357 15.07 -27.79 13.08
C ASP A 357 14.98 -27.21 14.53
N LEU A 358 14.10 -26.22 14.76
CA LEU A 358 13.82 -25.62 16.09
C LEU A 358 12.84 -26.46 16.90
#